data_AF-A0A6L5TEK1-F1
#
_entry.id   AF-A0A6L5TEK1-F1
#
_cell.length_a   1.000
_cell.length_b   1.000
_cell.length_c   1.000
_cell.angle_alpha   90.00
_cell.angle_beta   90.00
_cell.angle_gamma   90.00
#
_symmetry.space_group_name_H-M   'P 1'
#
loop_
_entity.id
_entity.type
_entity.pdbx_description
1 polymer ?
#
loop_
_entity_poly.entity_id
_entity_poly.type
_entity_poly.pdbx_seq_one_letter_code
_entity_poly.pdbx_strand_id
1 'polypeptide(L)'
;MIHKKAFDELDVDEVLKHYGYKPEEIHCNGIGIGVWRKEEAFQKLGEIGAVVRFIDHKAKARIEFNYDPDFPAALLITNGTIL
;
A
#
# COMPACT_ATOMS: atom_id res chain seq x y z
N MET A 1 9.95 18.20 -0.23
CA MET A 1 10.24 18.15 1.22
C MET A 1 11.22 17.02 1.43
N ILE A 2 12.34 17.24 2.11
CA ILE A 2 13.25 16.15 2.47
C ILE A 2 12.60 15.45 3.67
N HIS A 3 12.07 14.25 3.47
CA HIS A 3 11.56 13.45 4.56
C HIS A 3 12.70 13.16 5.55
N LYS A 4 12.53 13.60 6.79
CA LYS A 4 13.56 13.45 7.85
C LYS A 4 13.56 12.07 8.51
N LYS A 5 12.44 11.33 8.42
CA LYS A 5 12.27 10.02 9.04
C LYS A 5 12.76 8.90 8.14
N ALA A 6 13.42 7.91 8.71
CA ALA A 6 13.67 6.63 8.07
C ALA A 6 12.38 5.79 8.00
N PHE A 7 12.37 4.77 7.14
CA PHE A 7 11.22 3.86 7.00
C PHE A 7 10.75 3.28 8.34
N ASP A 8 11.69 2.85 9.20
CA ASP A 8 11.39 2.21 10.48
C ASP A 8 10.73 3.14 11.52
N GLU A 9 10.71 4.44 11.25
CA GLU A 9 10.14 5.48 12.12
C GLU A 9 8.77 5.95 11.62
N LEU A 10 8.30 5.43 10.49
CA LEU A 10 7.00 5.77 9.92
C LEU A 10 5.93 4.82 10.45
N ASP A 11 4.81 5.38 10.88
CA ASP A 11 3.57 4.61 11.01
C ASP A 11 2.82 4.54 9.67
N VAL A 12 1.84 3.64 9.60
CA VAL A 12 1.04 3.43 8.38
C VAL A 12 0.23 4.68 8.00
N ASP A 13 -0.28 5.42 8.98
CA ASP A 13 -1.09 6.62 8.75
C ASP A 13 -0.28 7.75 8.12
N GLU A 14 0.99 7.90 8.53
CA GLU A 14 1.94 8.83 7.93
C GLU A 14 2.19 8.49 6.45
N VAL A 15 2.34 7.21 6.13
CA VAL A 15 2.50 6.73 4.75
C VAL A 15 1.23 6.99 3.94
N LEU A 16 0.05 6.70 4.48
CA LEU A 16 -1.24 6.96 3.82
C LEU A 16 -1.42 8.45 3.51
N LYS A 17 -1.13 9.33 4.49
CA LYS A 17 -1.23 10.78 4.33
C LYS A 17 -0.26 11.32 3.28
N HIS A 18 0.98 10.80 3.22
CA HIS A 18 1.95 11.19 2.19
C HIS A 18 1.41 10.97 0.78
N TYR A 19 0.77 9.82 0.55
CA TYR A 19 0.17 9.47 -0.74
C TYR A 19 -1.26 10.05 -0.95
N GLY A 20 -1.71 10.94 -0.06
CA GLY A 20 -2.97 11.67 -0.23
C GLY A 20 -4.22 10.94 0.24
N TYR A 21 -4.08 9.83 0.97
CA TYR A 21 -5.20 9.11 1.56
C TYR A 21 -5.52 9.64 2.97
N LYS A 22 -6.80 9.52 3.34
CA LYS A 22 -7.26 9.72 4.71
C LYS A 22 -7.28 8.38 5.45
N PRO A 23 -6.49 8.17 6.51
CA PRO A 23 -6.41 6.87 7.19
C PRO A 23 -7.77 6.32 7.64
N GLU A 24 -8.67 7.19 8.08
CA GLU A 24 -10.02 6.83 8.50
C GLU A 24 -10.90 6.25 7.38
N GLU A 25 -10.62 6.58 6.12
CA GLU A 25 -11.32 6.03 4.94
C GLU A 25 -10.69 4.70 4.49
N ILE A 26 -9.41 4.46 4.82
CA ILE A 26 -8.65 3.28 4.42
C ILE A 26 -8.75 2.16 5.46
N HIS A 27 -8.84 2.48 6.75
CA HIS A 27 -8.97 1.52 7.85
C HIS A 27 -10.39 0.92 7.95
N CYS A 28 -11.02 0.61 6.81
CA CYS A 28 -12.33 -0.04 6.74
C CYS A 28 -12.22 -1.50 6.25
N ASN A 29 -13.28 -2.28 6.50
CA ASN A 29 -13.34 -3.69 6.11
C ASN A 29 -13.22 -3.85 4.58
N GLY A 30 -12.35 -4.77 4.13
CA GLY A 30 -12.17 -5.08 2.71
C GLY A 30 -11.07 -4.28 2.01
N ILE A 31 -10.31 -3.45 2.75
CA ILE A 31 -9.11 -2.79 2.25
C ILE A 31 -7.87 -3.45 2.86
N GLY A 32 -7.02 -4.02 2.00
CA GLY A 32 -5.69 -4.48 2.35
C GLY A 32 -4.67 -3.36 2.19
N ILE A 33 -3.78 -3.20 3.16
CA ILE A 33 -2.71 -2.20 3.16
C ILE A 33 -1.36 -2.91 3.23
N GLY A 34 -0.49 -2.62 2.27
CA GLY A 34 0.91 -3.03 2.28
C GLY A 34 1.82 -1.81 2.32
N VAL A 35 2.70 -1.73 3.32
CA VAL A 35 3.72 -0.68 3.43
C VAL A 35 5.09 -1.33 3.32
N TRP A 36 5.89 -0.89 2.35
CA TRP A 36 7.18 -1.52 2.02
C TRP A 36 8.30 -0.47 1.96
N ARG A 37 9.54 -0.87 2.30
CA ARG A 37 10.72 -0.03 2.04
C ARG A 37 10.82 0.28 0.55
N LYS A 38 11.16 1.51 0.19
CA LYS A 38 11.24 1.92 -1.23
C LYS A 38 12.22 1.07 -2.03
N GLU A 39 13.31 0.63 -1.40
CA GLU A 39 14.37 -0.17 -2.04
C GLU A 39 13.89 -1.57 -2.43
N GLU A 40 12.91 -2.12 -1.69
CA GLU A 40 12.35 -3.46 -1.89
C GLU A 40 11.02 -3.44 -2.66
N ALA A 41 10.44 -2.26 -2.87
CA ALA A 41 9.05 -2.09 -3.28
C ALA A 41 8.72 -2.78 -4.61
N PHE A 42 9.58 -2.63 -5.63
CA PHE A 42 9.36 -3.25 -6.94
C PHE A 42 9.54 -4.77 -6.92
N GLN A 43 10.46 -5.28 -6.09
CA GLN A 43 10.60 -6.72 -5.90
C GLN A 43 9.31 -7.29 -5.29
N LYS A 44 8.81 -6.69 -4.21
CA LYS A 44 7.54 -7.11 -3.57
C LYS A 44 6.34 -6.97 -4.49
N LEU A 45 6.32 -5.95 -5.35
CA LEU A 45 5.28 -5.81 -6.37
C LEU A 45 5.28 -6.99 -7.36
N GLY A 46 6.47 -7.49 -7.75
CA GLY A 46 6.59 -8.71 -8.56
C GLY A 46 5.99 -9.96 -7.89
N GLU A 47 5.96 -9.99 -6.57
CA GLU A 47 5.44 -11.10 -5.76
C GLU A 47 3.92 -10.98 -5.46
N ILE A 48 3.26 -9.90 -5.91
CA ILE A 48 1.83 -9.64 -5.64
C ILE A 48 0.89 -10.71 -6.16
N GLY A 49 1.36 -11.54 -7.11
CA GLY A 49 0.67 -12.71 -7.64
C GLY A 49 0.14 -13.67 -6.56
N ALA A 50 0.75 -13.70 -5.37
CA ALA A 50 0.25 -14.47 -4.24
C ALA A 50 -1.00 -13.84 -3.58
N VAL A 51 -1.05 -12.52 -3.49
CA VAL A 51 -2.14 -11.77 -2.84
C VAL A 51 -3.37 -11.70 -3.74
N VAL A 52 -3.19 -11.46 -5.04
CA VAL A 52 -4.31 -11.33 -5.99
C VAL A 52 -5.12 -12.61 -6.18
N ARG A 53 -4.58 -13.78 -5.82
CA ARG A 53 -5.30 -15.06 -5.91
C ARG A 53 -6.49 -15.17 -4.96
N PHE A 54 -6.51 -14.37 -3.90
CA PHE A 54 -7.59 -14.36 -2.92
C PHE A 54 -8.69 -13.34 -3.25
N ILE A 55 -8.51 -12.55 -4.32
CA ILE A 55 -9.50 -11.58 -4.76
C ILE A 55 -10.62 -12.32 -5.51
N ASP A 56 -11.87 -12.04 -5.16
CA ASP A 56 -13.02 -12.59 -5.86
C ASP A 56 -13.08 -12.07 -7.30
N HIS A 57 -12.81 -12.96 -8.26
CA HIS A 57 -12.86 -12.67 -9.70
C HIS A 57 -14.25 -12.27 -10.20
N LYS A 58 -15.32 -12.45 -9.40
CA LYS A 58 -16.67 -12.00 -9.72
C LYS A 58 -16.97 -10.59 -9.23
N ALA A 59 -16.13 -10.05 -8.35
CA ALA A 59 -16.28 -8.72 -7.78
C ALA A 59 -15.30 -7.72 -8.43
N LYS A 60 -15.65 -6.44 -8.36
CA LYS A 60 -14.72 -5.39 -8.76
C LYS A 60 -13.59 -5.32 -7.73
N ALA A 61 -12.36 -5.30 -8.22
CA ALA A 61 -11.17 -5.05 -7.42
C ALA A 61 -10.40 -3.86 -7.98
N ARG A 62 -9.66 -3.18 -7.10
CA ARG A 62 -8.70 -2.15 -7.44
C ARG A 62 -7.44 -2.37 -6.61
N ILE A 63 -6.30 -2.37 -7.29
CA ILE A 63 -4.99 -2.44 -6.67
C ILE A 63 -4.25 -1.16 -7.08
N GLU A 64 -3.83 -0.37 -6.09
CA GLU A 64 -3.10 0.87 -6.30
C GLU A 64 -1.70 0.69 -5.70
N PHE A 65 -0.67 0.72 -6.53
CA PHE A 65 0.73 0.75 -6.09
C PHE A 65 1.24 2.19 -6.22
N ASN A 66 1.59 2.78 -5.08
CA ASN A 66 2.06 4.15 -4.96
C ASN A 66 3.54 4.15 -4.58
N TYR A 67 4.33 4.91 -5.33
CA TYR A 67 5.77 5.00 -5.17
C TYR A 67 6.23 6.44 -5.38
N ASP A 68 7.02 6.94 -4.44
CA ASP A 68 7.70 8.23 -4.51
C ASP A 68 9.20 7.98 -4.23
N PRO A 69 10.11 8.28 -5.19
CA PRO A 69 11.55 8.07 -5.00
C PRO A 69 12.14 8.88 -3.83
N ASP A 70 11.50 9.99 -3.46
CA ASP A 70 11.94 10.92 -2.41
C ASP A 70 11.32 10.60 -1.03
N PHE A 71 10.50 9.55 -0.94
CA PHE A 71 9.86 9.08 0.30
C PHE A 71 10.32 7.65 0.64
N PRO A 72 10.64 7.31 1.90
CA PRO A 72 11.28 6.04 2.24
C PRO A 72 10.36 4.81 2.15
N ALA A 73 9.05 4.99 1.93
CA ALA A 73 8.08 3.90 1.87
C ALA A 73 7.28 3.90 0.56
N ALA A 74 7.02 2.72 0.01
CA ALA A 74 5.99 2.50 -0.99
C ALA A 74 4.70 2.01 -0.32
N LEU A 75 3.56 2.26 -0.96
CA LEU A 75 2.25 1.91 -0.46
C LEU A 75 1.47 1.09 -1.50
N LEU A 76 0.98 -0.06 -1.08
CA LEU A 76 0.02 -0.88 -1.82
C LEU A 76 -1.34 -0.79 -1.14
N ILE A 77 -2.36 -0.33 -1.86
CA ILE A 77 -3.76 -0.40 -1.44
C ILE A 77 -4.47 -1.43 -2.29
N THR A 78 -5.13 -2.39 -1.65
CA THR A 78 -5.97 -3.39 -2.31
C THR A 78 -7.40 -3.23 -1.83
N ASN A 79 -8.28 -2.73 -2.71
CA ASN A 79 -9.71 -2.68 -2.47
C ASN A 79 -10.38 -3.82 -3.25
N GLY A 80 -11.02 -4.74 -2.55
CA GLY A 80 -11.74 -5.83 -3.20
C GLY A 80 -12.42 -6.75 -2.21
N THR A 81 -13.37 -7.53 -2.70
CA THR A 81 -13.95 -8.63 -1.94
C THR A 81 -12.94 -9.78 -1.93
N ILE A 82 -12.57 -10.24 -0.73
CA ILE A 82 -11.71 -11.41 -0.54
C ILE A 82 -12.62 -12.64 -0.48
N LEU A 83 -12.19 -13.74 -1.11
CA LEU A 83 -12.86 -15.04 -1.13
C LEU A 83 -12.81 -15.77 0.22
#